data_AF-A0A967SG53-F1
#
_entry.id   AF-A0A967SG53-F1
#
_cell.length_a   1.000
_cell.length_b   1.000
_cell.length_c   1.000
_cell.angle_alpha   90.00
_cell.angle_beta   90.00
_cell.angle_gamma   90.00
#
_symmetry.space_group_name_H-M   'P 1'
#
loop_
_entity.id
_entity.type
_entity.pdbx_description
1 polymer ?
#
loop_
_entity_poly.entity_id
_entity_poly.type
_entity_poly.pdbx_seq_one_letter_code
_entity_poly.pdbx_strand_id
1 'polypeptide(L)' 'MFPIRDDNPHFLTPLVTVLLIGANGLAWFGLQGLGSEPLLSRSVCTLG' A
#
# COMPACT_ATOMS: atom_id res chain seq x y z
N MET A 1 13.18 28.35 -3.11
CA MET A 1 12.15 27.45 -3.67
C MET A 1 12.22 26.15 -2.90
N PHE A 2 11.14 25.73 -2.23
CA PHE A 2 11.08 24.38 -1.65
C PHE A 2 10.76 23.40 -2.79
N PRO A 3 11.59 22.39 -3.07
CA PRO A 3 11.28 21.40 -4.09
C PRO A 3 10.07 20.57 -3.63
N ILE A 4 8.96 20.65 -4.37
CA ILE A 4 7.70 19.94 -4.07
C ILE A 4 7.66 18.56 -4.74
N ARG A 5 8.39 18.37 -5.84
CA ARG A 5 8.47 17.10 -6.57
C ARG A 5 9.75 17.01 -7.40
N ASP A 6 10.05 15.81 -7.85
CA ASP A 6 11.07 15.54 -8.86
C ASP A 6 10.53 15.91 -10.26
N ASP A 7 11.33 16.63 -11.05
CA ASP A 7 11.03 17.01 -12.43
C ASP A 7 11.78 16.12 -13.46
N ASN A 8 12.49 15.09 -13.01
CA ASN A 8 13.11 14.14 -13.91
C ASN A 8 12.05 13.43 -14.78
N PRO A 9 12.32 13.26 -16.08
CA PRO A 9 11.41 12.56 -16.98
C PRO A 9 11.22 11.11 -16.53
N HIS A 10 9.96 10.67 -16.48
CA HIS A 10 9.61 9.27 -16.24
C HIS A 10 9.68 8.49 -17.55
N PHE A 11 10.66 7.60 -17.67
CA PHE A 11 10.88 6.83 -18.91
C PHE A 11 9.96 5.61 -19.03
N LEU A 12 9.41 5.12 -17.92
CA LEU A 12 8.56 3.95 -17.86
C LEU A 12 7.24 4.30 -17.17
N THR A 13 6.16 3.68 -17.64
CA THR A 13 4.91 3.67 -16.87
C THR A 13 5.11 2.86 -15.60
N PRO A 14 4.78 3.39 -14.40
CA PRO A 14 5.08 2.75 -13.12
C PRO A 14 4.07 1.62 -12.78
N LEU A 15 3.86 0.70 -13.72
CA LEU A 15 2.85 -0.36 -13.61
C LEU A 15 3.09 -1.25 -12.40
N VAL A 16 4.34 -1.70 -12.17
CA VAL A 16 4.70 -2.52 -11.01
C VAL A 16 4.42 -1.79 -9.70
N THR A 17 4.74 -0.50 -9.62
CA THR A 17 4.48 0.30 -8.42
C THR A 17 2.99 0.39 -8.13
N VAL A 18 2.17 0.69 -9.13
CA VAL A 18 0.70 0.77 -8.98
C VAL A 18 0.13 -0.59 -8.58
N LEU A 19 0.61 -1.69 -9.17
CA LEU A 19 0.19 -3.05 -8.81
C LEU A 19 0.56 -3.40 -7.37
N LEU A 20 1.76 -3.05 -6.90
CA LEU A 20 2.18 -3.29 -5.52
C LEU A 20 1.32 -2.49 -4.53
N ILE A 21 1.01 -1.21 -4.84
CA ILE A 21 0.11 -0.39 -4.03
C ILE A 21 -1.28 -1.04 -3.97
N GLY A 22 -1.82 -1.47 -5.11
CA GLY A 22 -3.11 -2.14 -5.19
C GLY A 22 -3.14 -3.45 -4.39
N ALA A 23 -2.11 -4.28 -4.51
CA ALA A 23 -2.01 -5.55 -3.78
C ALA A 23 -1.99 -5.33 -2.25
N ASN A 24 -1.24 -4.34 -1.76
CA ASN A 24 -1.23 -3.98 -0.35
C ASN A 24 -2.60 -3.42 0.10
N GLY A 25 -3.24 -2.59 -0.71
CA GLY A 25 -4.59 -2.08 -0.44
C GLY A 25 -5.63 -3.21 -0.32
N LEU A 26 -5.55 -4.21 -1.21
CA LEU A 26 -6.41 -5.40 -1.17
C LEU A 26 -6.14 -6.24 0.08
N ALA A 27 -4.88 -6.42 0.47
CA ALA A 27 -4.51 -7.12 1.71
C ALA A 27 -5.03 -6.39 2.96
N TRP A 28 -4.88 -5.07 3.02
CA TRP A 28 -5.43 -4.25 4.11
C TRP A 28 -6.96 -4.30 4.17
N PHE A 29 -7.63 -4.22 3.03
CA PHE A 29 -9.09 -4.34 2.96
C PHE A 29 -9.57 -5.73 3.40
N GLY A 30 -9.00 -6.79 2.83
CA GLY A 30 -9.49 -8.17 3.01
C GLY A 30 -8.99 -8.84 4.29
N LEU A 31 -7.70 -8.74 4.61
CA LEU A 31 -7.10 -9.42 5.77
C LEU A 31 -7.30 -8.61 7.06
N GLN A 32 -7.11 -7.29 6.99
CA GLN A 32 -7.15 -6.41 8.16
C GLN A 32 -8.50 -5.68 8.32
N GLY A 33 -9.45 -5.89 7.41
CA GLY A 33 -10.79 -5.31 7.51
C GLY A 33 -10.77 -3.78 7.55
N LEU A 34 -9.92 -3.13 6.74
CA LEU A 34 -9.67 -1.68 6.81
C LEU A 34 -9.11 -1.19 8.16
N GLY A 35 -8.44 -2.07 8.92
CA GLY A 35 -7.93 -1.78 10.25
C GLY A 35 -8.98 -1.91 11.36
N SER A 36 -10.10 -2.60 11.11
CA SER A 36 -11.13 -2.83 12.12
C SER A 36 -10.77 -4.01 13.04
N GLU A 37 -11.19 -3.92 14.30
CA GLU A 37 -11.07 -5.02 15.25
C GLU A 37 -12.25 -6.00 15.11
N PRO A 38 -12.03 -7.32 15.24
CA PRO A 38 -10.78 -7.99 15.63
C PRO A 38 -9.89 -8.40 14.44
N LEU A 39 -10.22 -8.01 13.20
CA LEU A 39 -9.49 -8.44 11.99
C LEU A 39 -8.04 -7.97 12.01
N LEU A 40 -7.82 -6.71 12.40
CA LEU A 40 -6.49 -6.13 12.57
C LEU A 40 -5.66 -6.89 13.61
N SER A 41 -6.10 -6.91 14.88
CA SER A 41 -5.32 -7.58 15.94
C SER A 41 -5.07 -9.06 15.66
N ARG A 42 -6.05 -9.77 15.09
CA ARG A 42 -5.86 -11.17 14.70
C ARG A 42 -4.79 -11.32 13.62
N SER A 43 -4.80 -10.47 12.60
CA SER A 43 -3.80 -10.54 11.52
C SER A 43 -2.38 -10.34 12.05
N VAL A 44 -2.15 -9.33 12.89
CA VAL A 44 -0.84 -9.06 13.51
C VAL A 44 -0.42 -10.23 14.42
N CYS A 45 -1.28 -10.64 15.35
CA CYS A 45 -0.93 -11.66 16.33
C CYS A 45 -0.73 -13.06 15.73
N THR A 46 -1.28 -13.35 14.54
CA THR A 46 -1.22 -14.68 13.93
C THR A 46 -0.35 -14.78 12.68
N LEU A 47 -0.12 -13.66 11.98
CA LEU A 47 0.64 -13.62 10.72
C LEU A 47 1.93 -12.80 10.82
N GLY A 48 2.11 -11.98 11.86
CA GLY A 48 3.27 -11.10 12.06
C GLY A 48 2.91 -9.63 11.86
#